data_AF-A0A965KT47-F1
#
_entry.id   AF-A0A965KT47-F1
#
_cell.length_a   1.000
_cell.length_b   1.000
_cell.length_c   1.000
_cell.angle_alpha   90.00
_cell.angle_beta   90.00
_cell.angle_gamma   90.00
#
_symmetry.space_group_name_H-M   'P 1'
#
loop_
_entity.id
_entity.type
_entity.pdbx_description
1 polymer ?
#
loop_
_entity_poly.entity_id
_entity_poly.type
_entity_poly.pdbx_seq_one_letter_code
_entity_poly.pdbx_strand_id
1 'polypeptide(L)'
;MFPSKLPHIGTTIFTTMSALALEHGAINLGQGFPDFACEPRLLDAVNDAMRAGHNQYPPMAGVPELRQAISHKIESLYGHH
;
A
#
# COMPACT_ATOMS: atom_id res chain seq x y z
N MET A 1 25.13 4.78 25.50
CA MET A 1 23.98 4.15 24.82
C MET A 1 22.80 5.09 25.00
N PHE A 2 22.23 5.62 23.92
CA PHE A 2 21.07 6.51 24.03
C PHE A 2 19.80 5.68 24.26
N PRO A 3 18.89 6.09 25.16
CA PRO A 3 17.64 5.38 25.35
C PRO A 3 16.81 5.42 24.07
N SER A 4 16.13 4.31 23.77
CA SER A 4 15.19 4.25 22.64
C SER A 4 14.11 5.33 22.83
N LYS A 5 13.72 6.01 21.74
CA LYS A 5 12.55 6.89 21.73
C LYS A 5 11.23 6.12 21.81
N LEU A 6 11.27 4.79 21.62
CA LEU A 6 10.12 3.89 21.59
C LEU A 6 10.41 2.61 22.39
N PRO A 7 10.71 2.71 23.71
CA PRO A 7 11.20 1.58 24.50
C PRO A 7 10.16 0.48 24.75
N HIS A 8 8.88 0.75 24.45
CA HIS A 8 7.77 -0.14 24.77
C HIS A 8 6.87 -0.45 23.55
N ILE A 9 7.28 -0.12 22.33
CA ILE A 9 6.55 -0.53 21.13
C ILE A 9 7.03 -1.94 20.75
N GLY A 10 6.37 -2.94 21.32
CA GLY A 10 6.60 -4.34 20.96
C GLY A 10 5.86 -4.73 19.68
N THR A 11 5.76 -6.03 19.45
CA THR A 11 4.93 -6.63 18.40
C THR A 11 3.46 -6.28 18.61
N THR A 12 2.71 -6.08 17.53
CA THR A 12 1.27 -5.81 17.60
C THR A 12 0.45 -7.11 17.61
N ILE A 13 -0.76 -7.05 18.14
CA ILE A 13 -1.70 -8.18 18.14
C ILE A 13 -1.99 -8.69 16.72
N PHE A 14 -1.96 -7.83 15.71
CA PHE A 14 -2.20 -8.19 14.31
C PHE A 14 -1.16 -9.20 13.78
N THR A 15 0.11 -9.01 14.13
CA THR A 15 1.19 -9.93 13.75
C THR A 15 1.03 -11.27 14.47
N THR A 16 0.79 -11.24 15.78
CA THR A 16 0.63 -12.46 16.60
C THR A 16 -0.56 -13.29 16.13
N MET A 17 -1.72 -12.66 15.93
CA MET A 17 -2.93 -13.36 15.51
C MET A 17 -2.83 -13.91 14.08
N SER A 18 -2.19 -13.18 13.17
CA SER A 18 -1.99 -13.67 11.80
C SER A 18 -1.08 -14.90 11.77
N ALA A 19 -0.03 -14.93 12.60
CA ALA A 19 0.87 -16.08 12.72
C ALA A 19 0.14 -17.30 13.31
N LEU A 20 -0.64 -17.12 14.39
CA LEU A 20 -1.43 -18.19 15.00
C LEU A 20 -2.50 -18.74 14.05
N ALA A 21 -3.15 -17.87 13.27
CA ALA A 21 -4.12 -18.33 12.27
C ALA A 21 -3.47 -19.24 11.22
N LEU A 22 -2.26 -18.89 10.76
CA LEU A 22 -1.49 -19.74 9.85
C LEU A 22 -1.06 -21.06 10.51
N GLU A 23 -0.53 -21.01 11.73
CA GLU A 23 -0.08 -22.18 12.48
C GLU A 23 -1.20 -23.21 12.70
N HIS A 24 -2.41 -22.73 12.98
CA HIS A 24 -3.57 -23.59 13.27
C HIS A 24 -4.47 -23.85 12.05
N GLY A 25 -4.11 -23.35 10.86
CA GLY A 25 -4.95 -23.47 9.67
C GLY A 25 -6.32 -22.79 9.81
N ALA A 26 -6.41 -21.75 10.64
CA ALA A 26 -7.64 -20.99 10.84
C ALA A 26 -7.84 -19.95 9.73
N ILE A 27 -9.10 -19.63 9.43
CA ILE A 27 -9.44 -18.55 8.51
C ILE A 27 -9.12 -17.21 9.19
N ASN A 28 -8.25 -16.41 8.57
CA ASN A 28 -7.83 -15.12 9.12
C ASN A 28 -8.76 -13.98 8.67
N LEU A 29 -9.86 -13.76 9.40
CA LEU A 29 -10.73 -12.60 9.20
C LEU A 29 -10.23 -11.33 9.90
N GLY A 30 -9.07 -11.39 10.57
CA GLY A 30 -8.44 -10.26 11.24
C GLY A 30 -7.38 -9.53 10.40
N GLN A 31 -7.02 -10.06 9.22
CA GLN A 31 -6.06 -9.42 8.33
C GLN A 31 -6.60 -8.11 7.74
N GLY A 32 -5.75 -7.09 7.67
CA GLY A 32 -6.10 -5.76 7.14
C GLY A 32 -5.86 -5.59 5.64
N PHE A 33 -5.55 -6.66 4.91
CA PHE A 33 -5.27 -6.63 3.47
C PHE A 33 -6.14 -7.64 2.71
N PRO A 34 -6.54 -7.32 1.46
CA PRO A 34 -7.27 -8.25 0.59
C PRO A 34 -6.50 -9.54 0.32
N ASP A 35 -7.20 -10.66 0.20
CA ASP A 35 -6.68 -11.98 -0.22
C ASP A 35 -6.94 -12.28 -1.71
N PHE A 36 -7.47 -11.31 -2.45
CA PHE A 36 -7.72 -11.40 -3.90
C PHE A 36 -6.75 -10.53 -4.70
N ALA A 37 -6.59 -10.87 -5.99
CA ALA A 37 -5.70 -10.15 -6.90
C ALA A 37 -6.22 -8.74 -7.23
N CYS A 38 -5.30 -7.83 -7.55
CA CYS A 38 -5.66 -6.53 -8.10
C CYS A 38 -6.16 -6.63 -9.56
N GLU A 39 -6.73 -5.54 -10.06
CA GLU A 39 -7.17 -5.43 -11.45
C GLU A 39 -5.99 -5.67 -12.42
N PRO A 40 -6.08 -6.62 -13.38
CA PRO A 40 -4.95 -6.99 -14.25
C PRO A 40 -4.32 -5.81 -15.00
N ARG A 41 -5.14 -4.85 -15.43
CA ARG A 41 -4.66 -3.65 -16.13
C ARG A 41 -3.66 -2.83 -15.31
N LEU A 42 -3.76 -2.86 -13.98
CA LEU A 42 -2.80 -2.20 -13.10
C LEU A 42 -1.44 -2.89 -13.14
N LEU A 43 -1.41 -4.22 -13.14
CA LEU A 43 -0.17 -4.99 -13.25
C LEU A 43 0.51 -4.74 -14.59
N ASP A 44 -0.26 -4.73 -15.68
CA ASP A 44 0.25 -4.46 -17.03
C ASP A 44 0.87 -3.05 -17.12
N ALA A 45 0.18 -2.02 -16.62
CA ALA A 45 0.68 -0.66 -16.63
C ALA A 45 1.98 -0.49 -15.81
N VAL A 46 2.10 -1.17 -14.66
CA VAL A 46 3.33 -1.18 -13.86
C VAL A 46 4.47 -1.85 -14.63
N ASN A 47 4.20 -3.00 -15.26
CA ASN A 47 5.19 -3.73 -16.04
C ASN A 47 5.70 -2.88 -17.23
N ASP A 48 4.80 -2.23 -17.95
CA ASP A 48 5.15 -1.38 -19.07
C ASP A 48 5.99 -0.18 -18.63
N ALA A 49 5.62 0.47 -17.53
CA ALA A 49 6.38 1.59 -16.99
C ALA A 49 7.81 1.17 -16.57
N MET A 50 7.96 0.01 -15.93
CA MET A 50 9.26 -0.54 -15.56
C MET A 50 10.13 -0.83 -16.80
N ARG A 51 9.54 -1.44 -17.84
CA ARG A 51 10.22 -1.75 -19.12
C ARG A 51 10.61 -0.49 -19.89
N ALA A 52 9.80 0.56 -19.81
CA ALA A 52 10.07 1.87 -20.39
C ALA A 52 11.15 2.67 -19.63
N GLY A 53 11.67 2.14 -18.52
CA GLY A 53 12.76 2.77 -17.77
C GLY A 53 12.32 3.81 -16.74
N HIS A 54 11.02 3.86 -16.39
CA HIS A 54 10.50 4.74 -15.33
C HIS A 54 10.83 4.21 -13.92
N ASN A 55 12.12 3.97 -13.66
CA ASN A 55 12.65 3.34 -12.44
C ASN A 55 13.47 4.30 -11.58
N GLN A 56 13.57 5.58 -11.99
CA GLN A 56 14.27 6.62 -11.25
C GLN A 56 13.33 7.38 -10.32
N TYR A 57 13.91 8.16 -9.42
CA TYR A 57 13.13 8.94 -8.46
C TYR A 57 12.07 9.80 -9.16
N PRO A 58 10.80 9.71 -8.73
CA PRO A 58 9.81 10.68 -9.15
C PRO A 58 10.12 12.05 -8.52
N PRO A 59 9.49 13.13 -9.01
CA PRO A 59 9.53 14.43 -8.33
C PRO A 59 9.11 14.30 -6.86
N MET A 60 9.68 15.12 -5.97
CA MET A 60 9.43 15.05 -4.52
C MET A 60 7.93 15.10 -4.17
N ALA A 61 7.16 15.95 -4.86
CA ALA A 61 5.73 16.07 -4.65
C ALA A 61 4.90 14.90 -5.26
N GLY A 62 5.54 13.99 -5.99
CA GLY A 62 4.91 12.97 -6.81
C GLY A 62 4.78 13.36 -8.29
N VAL A 63 4.63 12.34 -9.14
CA VAL A 63 4.47 12.45 -10.59
C VAL A 63 3.28 13.38 -10.93
N PRO A 64 3.44 14.41 -11.77
CA PRO A 64 2.38 15.37 -12.10
C PRO A 64 1.09 14.72 -12.60
N GLU A 65 1.21 13.73 -13.47
CA GLU A 65 0.10 13.00 -14.08
C GLU A 65 -0.73 12.26 -13.02
N LEU A 66 -0.05 11.65 -12.03
CA LEU A 66 -0.73 11.00 -10.91
C LEU A 66 -1.47 12.02 -10.04
N ARG A 67 -0.84 13.17 -9.75
CA ARG A 67 -1.48 14.22 -8.96
C ARG A 67 -2.71 14.79 -9.65
N GLN A 68 -2.65 15.04 -10.95
CA GLN A 68 -3.78 15.50 -11.74
C GLN A 68 -4.90 14.45 -11.77
N ALA A 69 -4.57 13.17 -11.96
CA ALA A 69 -5.55 12.10 -11.93
C ALA A 69 -6.26 11.98 -10.57
N ILE A 70 -5.52 12.12 -9.47
CA ILE A 70 -6.10 12.17 -8.12
C ILE A 70 -7.03 13.37 -7.98
N SER A 71 -6.58 14.56 -8.40
CA SER A 71 -7.38 15.79 -8.42
C SER A 71 -8.72 15.54 -9.11
N HIS A 72 -8.68 15.09 -10.38
CA HIS A 72 -9.91 14.86 -11.17
C HIS A 72 -10.82 13.80 -10.55
N LYS A 73 -10.23 12.77 -9.92
CA LYS A 73 -11.02 11.77 -9.19
C LYS A 73 -11.77 12.41 -8.01
N ILE A 74 -11.12 13.28 -7.25
CA ILE A 74 -11.76 13.97 -6.11
C ILE A 74 -12.87 14.90 -6.61
N GLU A 75 -12.64 15.66 -7.68
CA GLU A 75 -13.68 16.50 -8.29
C GLU A 75 -14.86 15.66 -8.81
N SER A 76 -14.59 14.58 -9.54
CA SER A 76 -15.64 13.72 -10.10
C SER A 76 -16.48 13.03 -9.02
N LEU A 77 -15.90 12.69 -7.86
CA LEU A 77 -16.60 11.99 -6.79
C LEU A 77 -17.28 12.94 -5.79
N TYR A 78 -16.69 14.11 -5.58
CA TYR A 78 -17.04 14.98 -4.45
C TYR A 78 -17.28 16.46 -4.83
N GLY A 79 -17.09 16.85 -6.09
CA GLY A 79 -17.44 18.17 -6.61
C GLY A 79 -16.53 19.33 -6.17
N HIS A 80 -15.34 19.04 -5.66
CA HIS A 80 -14.34 20.04 -5.29
C HIS A 80 -12.93 19.49 -5.50
N HIS A 81 -11.95 20.39 -5.60
CA HIS A 81 -10.54 20.09 -5.79
C HIS A 81 -9.71 20.55 -4.59
#